data_AF-A0AAU8ID57-F1
#
_entry.id   AF-A0AAU8ID57-F1
#
_cell.length_a   1.000
_cell.length_b   1.000
_cell.length_c   1.000
_cell.angle_alpha   90.00
_cell.angle_beta   90.00
_cell.angle_gamma   90.00
#
_symmetry.space_group_name_H-M   'P 1'
#
loop_
_entity.id
_entity.type
_entity.pdbx_description
1 polymer ?
#
loop_
_entity_poly.entity_id
_entity_poly.type
_entity_poly.pdbx_seq_one_letter_code
_entity_poly.pdbx_strand_id
1 'polypeptide(L)'
;MARHLILTAISSFLVVLGLTFHSGGVSAFTGQIMTQGATGDDVIELQARLQYIGFYRGKIDGSFGYGTYWALKNFQSRYGLNADGLAGYQTKQKLVKASRFDKDYIYRNLREGNTFTYYGGTPLSQQVKKDAAAKTRRENAPKKSPVKYSTDKLPRGYSGADVNLMANAVYGEARGEPYIGQVAVSAVIINRVADTRFPNNVSDVIFQPGAFTAVADGQIWLTPNETAKKAVMDAINGWDPSQGALYYFNPETATSAWIWTRPQIQKIGKHIFCK
;
A
#
# COMPACT_ATOMS: atom_id res chain seq x y z
N MET A 1 -66.85 54.97 25.63
CA MET A 1 -65.55 54.54 26.18
C MET A 1 -65.11 53.30 25.41
N ALA A 2 -64.04 53.45 24.62
CA ALA A 2 -63.50 52.40 23.77
C ALA A 2 -62.91 51.25 24.60
N ARG A 3 -63.00 50.03 24.08
CA ARG A 3 -61.89 49.06 24.08
C ARG A 3 -62.23 47.82 23.26
N HIS A 4 -61.58 47.72 22.10
CA HIS A 4 -61.42 46.50 21.32
C HIS A 4 -60.72 45.42 22.16
N LEU A 5 -61.18 44.18 22.06
CA LEU A 5 -60.41 43.00 22.48
C LEU A 5 -60.42 41.98 21.34
N ILE A 6 -59.33 42.03 20.57
CA ILE A 6 -58.95 41.06 19.56
C ILE A 6 -58.41 39.84 20.33
N LEU A 7 -59.08 38.69 20.24
CA LEU A 7 -58.54 37.40 20.66
C LEU A 7 -57.70 36.83 19.52
N THR A 8 -56.39 37.04 19.59
CA THR A 8 -55.41 36.35 18.74
C THR A 8 -55.18 34.93 19.28
N ALA A 9 -55.37 33.94 18.40
CA ALA A 9 -55.05 32.54 18.66
C ALA A 9 -53.52 32.36 18.76
N ILE A 10 -53.03 31.99 19.94
CA ILE A 10 -51.63 31.60 20.13
C ILE A 10 -51.49 30.14 19.72
N SER A 11 -51.12 29.92 18.45
CA SER A 11 -50.66 28.62 17.97
C SER A 11 -49.29 28.35 18.58
N SER A 12 -49.24 27.50 19.61
CA SER A 12 -48.01 27.08 20.26
C SER A 12 -47.33 26.03 19.37
N PHE A 13 -46.45 26.49 18.48
CA PHE A 13 -45.60 25.61 17.68
C PHE A 13 -44.46 25.09 18.57
N LEU A 14 -44.63 23.89 19.11
CA LEU A 14 -43.60 23.15 19.83
C LEU A 14 -42.49 22.75 18.82
N VAL A 15 -41.48 23.61 18.68
CA VAL A 15 -40.24 23.26 17.99
C VAL A 15 -39.49 22.26 18.86
N VAL A 16 -39.67 20.97 18.58
CA VAL A 16 -38.78 19.93 19.08
C VAL A 16 -37.44 20.15 18.36
N LEU A 17 -36.55 20.92 19.00
CA LEU A 17 -35.16 21.06 18.59
C LEU A 17 -34.49 19.70 18.82
N GLY A 18 -34.57 18.83 17.82
CA GLY A 18 -33.76 17.64 17.77
C GLY A 18 -32.30 18.05 17.73
N LEU A 19 -31.64 18.04 18.90
CA LEU A 19 -30.19 18.06 19.00
C LEU A 19 -29.70 16.79 18.30
N THR A 20 -29.44 16.90 17.00
CA THR A 20 -28.65 15.92 16.28
C THR A 20 -27.25 16.02 16.86
N PHE A 21 -26.93 15.09 17.77
CA PHE A 21 -25.55 14.80 18.11
C PHE A 21 -24.86 14.36 16.82
N HIS A 22 -24.28 15.32 16.10
CA HIS A 22 -23.25 15.03 15.12
C HIS A 22 -22.05 14.55 15.91
N SER A 23 -22.04 13.26 16.23
CA SER A 23 -20.80 12.57 16.52
C SER A 23 -19.94 12.70 15.28
N GLY A 24 -19.06 13.70 15.27
CA GLY A 24 -17.90 13.76 14.39
C GLY A 24 -16.99 12.58 14.73
N GLY A 25 -17.45 11.37 14.44
CA GLY A 25 -16.66 10.17 14.54
C GLY A 25 -15.55 10.30 13.53
N VAL A 26 -14.34 10.53 14.00
CA VAL A 26 -13.13 10.36 13.19
C VAL A 26 -13.24 8.96 12.58
N SER A 27 -13.46 8.87 11.27
CA SER A 27 -13.56 7.57 10.60
C SER A 27 -12.24 6.84 10.80
N ALA A 28 -12.27 5.77 11.60
CA ALA A 28 -11.11 4.92 11.87
C ALA A 28 -10.95 3.93 10.72
N PHE A 29 -9.78 3.92 10.08
CA PHE A 29 -9.48 3.23 8.82
C PHE A 29 -10.46 3.54 7.66
N THR A 30 -9.98 3.48 6.42
CA THR A 30 -10.88 3.34 5.26
C THR A 30 -11.40 1.90 5.13
N GLY A 31 -12.32 1.66 4.18
CA GLY A 31 -12.82 0.31 3.90
C GLY A 31 -11.80 -0.63 3.23
N GLN A 32 -10.66 -0.13 2.77
CA GLN A 32 -9.69 -0.91 1.99
C GLN A 32 -8.99 -1.99 2.83
N ILE A 33 -8.97 -3.25 2.38
CA ILE A 33 -8.16 -4.29 3.04
C ILE A 33 -6.67 -3.94 2.86
N MET A 34 -5.91 -3.86 3.96
CA MET A 34 -4.46 -3.63 3.88
C MET A 34 -3.70 -4.94 4.02
N THR A 35 -2.60 -5.04 3.28
CA THR A 35 -1.64 -6.15 3.34
C THR A 35 -0.22 -5.60 3.34
N GLN A 36 0.76 -6.47 3.55
CA GLN A 36 2.16 -6.14 3.43
C GLN A 36 2.43 -5.52 2.04
N GLY A 37 3.16 -4.40 2.04
CA GLY A 37 3.40 -3.55 0.86
C GLY A 37 2.47 -2.34 0.76
N ALA A 38 1.35 -2.31 1.50
CA ALA A 38 0.48 -1.14 1.55
C ALA A 38 1.20 0.08 2.14
N THR A 39 0.80 1.28 1.70
CA THR A 39 1.32 2.54 2.26
C THR A 39 0.20 3.55 2.48
N GLY A 40 0.41 4.51 3.37
CA GLY A 40 -0.46 5.67 3.55
C GLY A 40 -1.15 5.74 4.90
N ASP A 41 -2.21 6.54 4.97
CA ASP A 41 -2.86 6.95 6.22
C ASP A 41 -3.40 5.79 7.05
N ASP A 42 -4.01 4.79 6.40
CA ASP A 42 -4.50 3.61 7.09
C ASP A 42 -3.35 2.76 7.66
N VAL A 43 -2.17 2.77 7.03
CA VAL A 43 -0.99 2.06 7.52
C VAL A 43 -0.37 2.80 8.70
N ILE A 44 -0.37 4.14 8.69
CA ILE A 44 0.00 4.98 9.84
C ILE A 44 -0.90 4.63 11.03
N GLU A 45 -2.20 4.60 10.81
CA GLU A 45 -3.17 4.22 11.85
C GLU A 45 -2.93 2.78 12.34
N LEU A 46 -2.69 1.83 11.43
CA LEU A 46 -2.40 0.43 11.77
C LEU A 46 -1.16 0.32 12.67
N GLN A 47 -0.04 0.92 12.25
CA GLN A 47 1.21 0.91 12.99
C GLN A 47 1.07 1.58 14.35
N ALA A 48 0.41 2.75 14.41
CA ALA A 48 0.14 3.45 15.66
C ALA A 48 -0.68 2.59 16.61
N ARG A 49 -1.79 2.02 16.13
CA ARG A 49 -2.64 1.15 16.94
C ARG A 49 -1.90 -0.08 17.44
N LEU A 50 -1.16 -0.78 16.58
CA LEU A 50 -0.35 -1.94 16.97
C LEU A 50 0.74 -1.58 17.98
N GLN A 51 1.35 -0.39 17.87
CA GLN A 51 2.33 0.08 18.83
C GLN A 51 1.68 0.44 20.17
N TYR A 52 0.49 1.06 20.15
CA TYR A 52 -0.31 1.37 21.34
C TYR A 52 -0.56 0.13 22.21
N ILE A 53 -0.91 -0.99 21.60
CA ILE A 53 -1.13 -2.27 22.29
C ILE A 53 0.13 -3.15 22.39
N GLY A 54 1.30 -2.63 22.03
CA GLY A 54 2.59 -3.28 22.27
C GLY A 54 3.01 -4.37 21.27
N PHE A 55 2.28 -4.55 20.17
CA PHE A 55 2.60 -5.55 19.13
C PHE A 55 3.63 -5.05 18.11
N TYR A 56 3.78 -3.73 17.96
CA TYR A 56 4.70 -3.12 17.01
C TYR A 56 5.71 -2.22 17.73
N ARG A 57 6.99 -2.35 17.39
CA ARG A 57 8.10 -1.56 17.96
C ARG A 57 8.85 -0.75 16.89
N GLY A 58 8.41 -0.83 15.64
CA GLY A 58 9.00 -0.09 14.53
C GLY A 58 8.51 1.35 14.47
N LYS A 59 8.97 2.07 13.44
CA LYS A 59 8.55 3.45 13.18
C LYS A 59 7.12 3.49 12.66
N ILE A 60 6.37 4.51 13.06
CA ILE A 60 5.11 4.88 12.40
C ILE A 60 5.50 5.69 11.16
N ASP A 61 5.63 5.03 10.02
CA ASP A 61 6.11 5.62 8.77
C ASP A 61 5.10 5.48 7.62
N GLY A 62 3.95 4.85 7.89
CA GLY A 62 2.93 4.60 6.90
C GLY A 62 3.33 3.59 5.85
N SER A 63 4.34 2.74 6.11
CA SER A 63 4.79 1.69 5.22
C SER A 63 4.57 0.30 5.84
N PHE A 64 3.74 -0.52 5.20
CA PHE A 64 3.38 -1.84 5.72
C PHE A 64 4.48 -2.85 5.34
N GLY A 65 5.63 -2.74 5.99
CA GLY A 65 6.73 -3.70 5.85
C GLY A 65 6.55 -4.96 6.70
N TYR A 66 7.57 -5.84 6.70
CA TYR A 66 7.58 -7.07 7.47
C TYR A 66 7.40 -6.88 8.98
N GLY A 67 7.94 -5.78 9.54
CA GLY A 67 7.72 -5.45 10.96
C GLY A 67 6.23 -5.25 11.26
N THR A 68 5.52 -4.55 10.38
CA THR A 68 4.06 -4.34 10.48
C THR A 68 3.30 -5.65 10.25
N TYR A 69 3.73 -6.47 9.28
CA TYR A 69 3.14 -7.80 9.00
C TYR A 69 3.22 -8.76 10.18
N TRP A 70 4.40 -8.94 10.76
CA TRP A 70 4.57 -9.81 11.90
C TRP A 70 3.85 -9.27 13.15
N ALA A 71 3.85 -7.96 13.36
CA ALA A 71 3.05 -7.34 14.41
C ALA A 71 1.55 -7.62 14.22
N LEU A 72 1.05 -7.51 12.99
CA LEU A 72 -0.35 -7.78 12.67
C LEU A 72 -0.71 -9.26 12.84
N LYS A 73 0.12 -10.19 12.35
CA LYS A 73 -0.11 -11.63 12.54
C LYS A 73 -0.09 -12.04 14.01
N ASN A 74 0.85 -11.50 14.79
CA ASN A 74 0.90 -11.76 16.24
C ASN A 74 -0.33 -11.21 16.94
N PHE A 75 -0.79 -10.01 16.56
CA PHE A 75 -2.05 -9.46 17.03
C PHE A 75 -3.23 -10.38 16.69
N GLN A 76 -3.36 -10.79 15.43
CA GLN A 76 -4.44 -11.67 14.98
C GLN A 76 -4.45 -12.98 15.78
N SER A 77 -3.30 -13.64 15.90
CA SER A 77 -3.15 -14.88 16.67
C SER A 77 -3.56 -14.68 18.15
N ARG A 78 -3.06 -13.63 18.81
CA ARG A 78 -3.34 -13.35 20.22
C ARG A 78 -4.81 -13.06 20.50
N TYR A 79 -5.52 -12.47 19.53
CA TYR A 79 -6.92 -12.09 19.66
C TYR A 79 -7.90 -13.09 19.03
N GLY A 80 -7.43 -14.28 18.64
CA GLY A 80 -8.26 -15.36 18.11
C GLY A 80 -8.84 -15.09 16.73
N LEU A 81 -8.14 -14.29 15.92
CA LEU A 81 -8.47 -14.01 14.52
C LEU A 81 -7.69 -14.95 13.60
N ASN A 82 -8.09 -15.02 12.32
CA ASN A 82 -7.27 -15.65 11.29
C ASN A 82 -5.95 -14.88 11.15
N ALA A 83 -4.81 -15.55 11.34
CA ALA A 83 -3.48 -14.94 11.31
C ALA A 83 -2.89 -14.90 9.88
N ASP A 84 -3.66 -14.35 8.95
CA ASP A 84 -3.35 -14.23 7.53
C ASP A 84 -2.46 -13.01 7.21
N GLY A 85 -2.27 -12.08 8.16
CA GLY A 85 -1.53 -10.84 7.94
C GLY A 85 -2.30 -9.79 7.14
N LEU A 86 -3.61 -9.96 6.98
CA LEU A 86 -4.50 -9.02 6.31
C LEU A 86 -5.26 -8.16 7.32
N ALA A 87 -5.15 -6.84 7.18
CA ALA A 87 -5.99 -5.91 7.93
C ALA A 87 -7.35 -5.74 7.24
N GLY A 88 -8.14 -6.83 7.24
CA GLY A 88 -9.53 -6.83 6.81
C GLY A 88 -10.49 -6.23 7.85
N TYR A 89 -11.79 -6.25 7.55
CA TYR A 89 -12.83 -5.64 8.39
C TYR A 89 -12.78 -6.12 9.86
N GLN A 90 -12.70 -7.43 10.08
CA GLN A 90 -12.67 -8.01 11.43
C GLN A 90 -11.40 -7.61 12.21
N THR A 91 -10.24 -7.67 11.55
CA THR A 91 -8.96 -7.25 12.12
C THR A 91 -8.98 -5.77 12.52
N LYS A 92 -9.48 -4.89 11.65
CA LYS A 92 -9.63 -3.45 11.91
C LYS A 92 -10.57 -3.15 13.07
N GLN A 93 -11.76 -3.77 13.09
CA GLN A 93 -12.71 -3.64 14.20
C GLN A 93 -12.08 -4.05 15.52
N LYS A 94 -11.30 -5.14 15.53
CA LYS A 94 -10.60 -5.58 16.73
C LYS A 94 -9.53 -4.59 17.18
N LEU A 95 -8.74 -4.04 16.25
CA LEU A 95 -7.74 -3.00 16.54
C LEU A 95 -8.39 -1.74 17.13
N VAL A 96 -9.49 -1.27 16.53
CA VAL A 96 -10.21 -0.08 17.02
C VAL A 96 -10.74 -0.28 18.44
N LYS A 97 -11.25 -1.47 18.75
CA LYS A 97 -11.75 -1.79 20.10
C LYS A 97 -10.62 -1.98 21.13
N ALA A 98 -9.46 -2.49 20.71
CA ALA A 98 -8.35 -2.82 21.60
C ALA A 98 -7.38 -1.65 21.85
N SER A 99 -7.41 -0.60 21.03
CA SER A 99 -6.41 0.47 21.07
C SER A 99 -7.03 1.86 20.96
N ARG A 100 -6.24 2.89 21.31
CA ARG A 100 -6.56 4.28 20.98
C ARG A 100 -5.72 4.76 19.80
N PHE A 101 -6.23 5.74 19.08
CA PHE A 101 -5.53 6.43 18.00
C PHE A 101 -5.86 7.92 18.06
N ASP A 102 -4.86 8.72 18.40
CA ASP A 102 -4.91 10.18 18.40
C ASP A 102 -4.34 10.66 17.07
N LYS A 103 -5.25 10.84 16.10
CA LYS A 103 -4.91 11.24 14.74
C LYS A 103 -4.13 12.55 14.73
N ASP A 104 -4.61 13.57 15.43
CA ASP A 104 -4.00 14.90 15.38
C ASP A 104 -2.60 14.91 15.97
N TYR A 105 -2.37 14.20 17.06
CA TYR A 105 -1.05 14.07 17.65
C TYR A 105 -0.07 13.32 16.72
N ILE A 106 -0.49 12.19 16.15
CA ILE A 106 0.35 11.40 15.24
C ILE A 106 0.75 12.24 14.02
N TYR A 107 -0.23 12.80 13.31
CA TYR A 107 0.03 13.52 12.07
C TYR A 107 0.80 14.82 12.29
N ARG A 108 0.61 15.51 13.42
CA ARG A 108 1.39 16.70 13.75
C ARG A 108 2.87 16.38 13.89
N ASN A 109 3.20 15.34 14.64
CA ASN A 109 4.58 14.92 14.83
C ASN A 109 5.23 14.42 13.53
N LEU A 110 4.50 13.68 12.69
CA LEU A 110 4.99 13.27 11.38
C LEU A 110 5.28 14.48 10.48
N ARG A 111 4.42 15.50 10.47
CA ARG A 111 4.65 16.75 9.70
C ARG A 111 5.84 17.55 10.21
N GLU A 112 6.02 17.58 11.53
CA GLU A 112 7.17 18.21 12.20
C GLU A 112 8.47 17.43 12.02
N GLY A 113 8.41 16.20 11.47
CA GLY A 113 9.57 15.35 11.24
C GLY A 113 10.08 14.66 12.51
N ASN A 114 9.27 14.61 13.56
CA ASN A 114 9.62 13.89 14.78
C ASN A 114 9.51 12.38 14.55
N THR A 115 10.44 11.62 15.13
CA THR A 115 10.44 10.16 15.02
C THR A 115 9.76 9.54 16.24
N PHE A 116 8.73 8.72 16.03
CA PHE A 116 8.12 7.91 17.09
C PHE A 116 9.04 6.76 17.48
N THR A 117 9.43 6.70 18.75
CA THR A 117 10.13 5.54 19.34
C THR A 117 9.13 4.57 19.97
N TYR A 118 8.00 5.09 20.45
CA TYR A 118 6.88 4.35 20.99
C TYR A 118 5.60 5.20 20.92
N TYR A 119 4.42 4.58 20.93
CA TYR A 119 3.13 5.25 20.98
C TYR A 119 2.20 4.46 21.90
N GLY A 120 1.44 5.16 22.76
CA GLY A 120 0.67 4.56 23.86
C GLY A 120 1.48 4.40 25.15
N GLY A 121 0.85 3.95 26.24
CA GLY A 121 1.52 3.51 27.49
C GLY A 121 2.34 4.53 28.31
N THR A 122 2.69 5.70 27.76
CA THR A 122 3.53 6.74 28.40
C THR A 122 3.00 8.16 28.09
N PRO A 123 3.44 9.22 28.78
CA PRO A 123 3.04 10.59 28.45
C PRO A 123 3.42 11.00 27.02
N LEU A 124 2.53 11.74 26.33
CA LEU A 124 2.73 12.17 24.92
C LEU A 124 4.05 12.95 24.70
N SER A 125 4.56 13.64 25.70
CA SER A 125 5.83 14.36 25.61
C SER A 125 7.06 13.46 25.47
N GLN A 126 6.95 12.18 25.82
CA GLN A 126 8.04 11.20 25.85
C GLN A 126 7.99 10.19 24.69
N GLN A 127 6.94 10.22 23.88
CA GLN A 127 6.70 9.26 22.80
C GLN A 127 7.47 9.58 21.51
N VAL A 128 8.06 10.76 21.41
CA VAL A 128 8.75 11.24 20.20
C VAL A 128 10.16 11.72 20.49
N LYS A 129 11.09 11.42 19.57
CA LYS A 129 12.42 12.02 19.52
C LYS A 129 12.40 13.18 18.52
N LYS A 130 12.76 14.38 19.00
CA LYS A 130 12.85 15.59 18.16
C LYS A 130 14.15 15.55 17.36
N ASP A 131 14.04 15.44 16.03
CA ASP A 131 15.20 15.42 15.14
C ASP A 131 15.55 16.86 14.68
N ALA A 132 16.40 17.55 15.45
CA ALA A 132 16.80 18.94 15.17
C ALA A 132 17.52 19.14 13.81
N ALA A 133 18.14 18.08 13.27
CA ALA A 133 18.87 18.12 12.00
C ALA A 133 17.97 18.18 10.74
N ALA A 134 16.66 17.87 10.86
CA ALA A 134 15.72 17.93 9.75
C ALA A 134 15.29 19.37 9.40
N LYS A 135 15.45 20.32 10.33
CA LYS A 135 15.08 21.73 10.16
C LYS A 135 16.00 22.45 9.16
N THR A 136 17.32 22.24 9.28
CA THR A 136 18.33 22.96 8.48
C THR A 136 18.44 22.45 7.03
N ARG A 137 18.11 21.18 6.74
CA ARG A 137 18.16 20.62 5.38
C ARG A 137 17.02 21.09 4.46
N ARG A 138 15.92 21.62 5.01
CA ARG A 138 14.73 22.03 4.25
C ARG A 138 14.76 23.47 3.73
N GLU A 139 15.58 24.36 4.29
CA GLU A 139 15.62 25.77 3.88
C GLU A 139 16.34 26.00 2.54
N ASN A 140 17.26 25.11 2.14
CA ASN A 140 18.07 25.27 0.92
C ASN A 140 17.80 24.22 -0.18
N ALA A 141 16.82 23.34 0.00
CA ALA A 141 16.40 22.41 -1.05
C ALA A 141 15.36 23.10 -1.95
N PRO A 142 15.45 23.01 -3.29
CA PRO A 142 14.36 23.46 -4.16
C PRO A 142 13.08 22.77 -3.70
N LYS A 143 12.01 23.56 -3.47
CA LYS A 143 10.69 23.07 -3.04
C LYS A 143 10.10 22.14 -4.09
N LYS A 144 10.57 20.90 -4.15
CA LYS A 144 9.84 19.79 -4.75
C LYS A 144 8.92 19.26 -3.66
N SER A 145 7.65 19.65 -3.77
CA SER A 145 6.55 19.04 -3.03
C SER A 145 6.70 17.52 -3.04
N PRO A 146 6.38 16.80 -1.95
CA PRO A 146 6.26 15.35 -2.01
C PRO A 146 5.33 15.04 -3.19
N VAL A 147 5.81 14.24 -4.13
CA VAL A 147 5.03 13.82 -5.29
C VAL A 147 3.79 13.13 -4.74
N LYS A 148 2.66 13.83 -4.77
CA LYS A 148 1.34 13.22 -4.63
C LYS A 148 1.20 12.33 -5.85
N TYR A 149 1.43 11.03 -5.70
CA TYR A 149 0.86 10.08 -6.64
C TYR A 149 -0.65 10.15 -6.44
N SER A 150 -1.29 10.98 -7.26
CA SER A 150 -2.74 10.98 -7.41
C SER A 150 -3.15 9.58 -7.88
N THR A 151 -3.99 8.95 -7.09
CA THR A 151 -4.66 7.68 -7.39
C THR A 151 -5.67 7.80 -8.55
N ASP A 152 -5.76 8.95 -9.19
CA ASP A 152 -6.79 9.25 -10.20
C ASP A 152 -6.38 8.83 -11.63
N LYS A 153 -5.21 8.20 -11.82
CA LYS A 153 -4.71 7.77 -13.15
C LYS A 153 -4.06 6.38 -13.22
N LEU A 154 -4.24 5.52 -12.21
CA LEU A 154 -3.83 4.11 -12.35
C LEU A 154 -4.98 3.32 -13.02
N PRO A 155 -4.71 2.48 -14.03
CA PRO A 155 -5.74 1.60 -14.60
C PRO A 155 -6.38 0.75 -13.50
N ARG A 156 -7.71 0.62 -13.54
CA ARG A 156 -8.47 -0.13 -12.52
C ARG A 156 -7.85 -1.51 -12.31
N GLY A 157 -7.39 -1.79 -11.09
CA GLY A 157 -6.87 -3.10 -10.70
C GLY A 157 -5.45 -3.11 -10.13
N TYR A 158 -4.67 -2.04 -10.32
CA TYR A 158 -3.28 -1.98 -9.82
C TYR A 158 -3.06 -0.81 -8.86
N SER A 159 -2.52 -1.10 -7.67
CA SER A 159 -2.12 -0.09 -6.70
C SER A 159 -0.72 0.45 -6.99
N GLY A 160 -0.36 1.58 -6.38
CA GLY A 160 1.02 2.08 -6.44
C GLY A 160 2.05 1.10 -5.84
N ALA A 161 1.63 0.25 -4.90
CA ALA A 161 2.46 -0.81 -4.34
C ALA A 161 2.71 -1.93 -5.35
N ASP A 162 1.67 -2.35 -6.09
CA ASP A 162 1.80 -3.33 -7.17
C ASP A 162 2.77 -2.83 -8.23
N VAL A 163 2.65 -1.54 -8.62
CA VAL A 163 3.56 -0.92 -9.59
C VAL A 163 5.01 -0.96 -9.10
N ASN A 164 5.27 -0.65 -7.82
CA ASN A 164 6.62 -0.68 -7.27
C ASN A 164 7.15 -2.12 -7.16
N LEU A 165 6.31 -3.09 -6.77
CA LEU A 165 6.66 -4.49 -6.66
C LEU A 165 7.03 -5.08 -8.03
N MET A 166 6.17 -4.84 -9.03
CA MET A 166 6.42 -5.20 -10.42
C MET A 166 7.70 -4.54 -10.93
N ALA A 167 7.94 -3.27 -10.62
CA ALA A 167 9.11 -2.56 -11.12
C ALA A 167 10.41 -3.13 -10.56
N ASN A 168 10.44 -3.53 -9.29
CA ASN A 168 11.60 -4.19 -8.71
C ASN A 168 11.81 -5.61 -9.27
N ALA A 169 10.73 -6.36 -9.47
CA ALA A 169 10.79 -7.68 -10.12
C ALA A 169 11.34 -7.54 -11.54
N VAL A 170 10.75 -6.67 -12.37
CA VAL A 170 11.18 -6.39 -13.74
C VAL A 170 12.62 -5.90 -13.80
N TYR A 171 13.06 -5.11 -12.82
CA TYR A 171 14.45 -4.68 -12.77
C TYR A 171 15.41 -5.85 -12.50
N GLY A 172 15.07 -6.78 -11.61
CA GLY A 172 15.88 -7.98 -11.39
C GLY A 172 16.01 -8.84 -12.65
N GLU A 173 14.89 -9.01 -13.37
CA GLU A 173 14.84 -9.91 -14.53
C GLU A 173 15.38 -9.28 -15.82
N ALA A 174 15.20 -7.98 -16.01
CA ALA A 174 15.44 -7.32 -17.31
C ALA A 174 16.36 -6.09 -17.21
N ARG A 175 17.15 -5.96 -16.14
CA ARG A 175 18.20 -4.92 -16.09
C ARG A 175 19.21 -5.14 -17.21
N GLY A 176 19.41 -4.11 -18.02
CA GLY A 176 20.34 -4.13 -19.15
C GLY A 176 19.71 -4.63 -20.46
N GLU A 177 18.46 -5.09 -20.42
CA GLU A 177 17.68 -5.40 -21.63
C GLU A 177 17.21 -4.10 -22.31
N PRO A 178 16.92 -4.13 -23.63
CA PRO A 178 16.26 -3.02 -24.30
C PRO A 178 14.91 -2.70 -23.64
N TYR A 179 14.46 -1.45 -23.71
CA TYR A 179 13.23 -1.01 -23.03
C TYR A 179 12.02 -1.90 -23.34
N ILE A 180 11.85 -2.30 -24.61
CA ILE A 180 10.81 -3.23 -25.06
C ILE A 180 10.87 -4.59 -24.35
N GLY A 181 12.06 -5.07 -23.94
CA GLY A 181 12.23 -6.28 -23.15
C GLY A 181 11.76 -6.12 -21.70
N GLN A 182 11.97 -4.94 -21.10
CA GLN A 182 11.43 -4.64 -19.76
C GLN A 182 9.90 -4.55 -19.77
N VAL A 183 9.31 -3.96 -20.82
CA VAL A 183 7.84 -3.94 -21.01
C VAL A 183 7.32 -5.37 -21.21
N ALA A 184 8.02 -6.21 -21.97
CA ALA A 184 7.62 -7.61 -22.19
C ALA A 184 7.63 -8.46 -20.90
N VAL A 185 8.64 -8.31 -20.02
CA VAL A 185 8.63 -8.98 -18.71
C VAL A 185 7.50 -8.46 -17.82
N SER A 186 7.22 -7.14 -17.87
CA SER A 186 6.08 -6.54 -17.16
C SER A 186 4.75 -7.13 -17.64
N ALA A 187 4.58 -7.31 -18.95
CA ALA A 187 3.40 -7.91 -19.54
C ALA A 187 3.22 -9.39 -19.14
N VAL A 188 4.31 -10.16 -19.01
CA VAL A 188 4.23 -11.55 -18.49
C VAL A 188 3.64 -11.60 -17.08
N ILE A 189 3.98 -10.65 -16.19
CA ILE A 189 3.37 -10.59 -14.85
C ILE A 189 1.85 -10.37 -14.97
N ILE A 190 1.43 -9.42 -15.82
CA ILE A 190 0.01 -9.11 -16.05
C ILE A 190 -0.73 -10.30 -16.67
N ASN A 191 -0.12 -10.98 -17.63
CA ASN A 191 -0.66 -12.17 -18.28
C ASN A 191 -0.86 -13.31 -17.29
N ARG A 192 0.08 -13.51 -16.35
CA ARG A 192 -0.09 -14.47 -15.26
C ARG A 192 -1.25 -14.09 -14.35
N VAL A 193 -1.36 -12.83 -13.93
CA VAL A 193 -2.49 -12.37 -13.11
C VAL A 193 -3.84 -12.62 -13.79
N ALA A 194 -3.89 -12.53 -15.13
CA ALA A 194 -5.10 -12.77 -15.92
C ALA A 194 -5.37 -14.26 -16.25
N ASP A 195 -4.39 -15.15 -16.09
CA ASP A 195 -4.50 -16.57 -16.46
C ASP A 195 -4.87 -17.43 -15.25
N THR A 196 -5.91 -18.25 -15.38
CA THR A 196 -6.47 -19.05 -14.28
C THR A 196 -5.53 -20.13 -13.72
N ARG A 197 -4.42 -20.42 -14.42
CA ARG A 197 -3.38 -21.35 -13.94
C ARG A 197 -2.41 -20.71 -12.95
N PHE A 198 -2.47 -19.40 -12.77
CA PHE A 198 -1.62 -18.63 -11.87
C PHE A 198 -2.46 -17.93 -10.79
N PRO A 199 -1.83 -17.42 -9.72
CA PRO A 199 -2.51 -16.55 -8.78
C PRO A 199 -3.09 -15.31 -9.46
N ASN A 200 -4.23 -14.84 -8.98
CA ASN A 200 -5.00 -13.76 -9.59
C ASN A 200 -4.66 -12.35 -9.07
N ASN A 201 -3.48 -12.18 -8.45
CA ASN A 201 -2.99 -10.88 -8.01
C ASN A 201 -1.46 -10.78 -8.14
N VAL A 202 -0.96 -9.55 -8.27
CA VAL A 202 0.46 -9.25 -8.56
C VAL A 202 1.39 -9.80 -7.49
N SER A 203 1.03 -9.63 -6.22
CA SER A 203 1.85 -10.10 -5.09
C SER A 203 2.09 -11.60 -5.18
N ASP A 204 1.02 -12.38 -5.27
CA ASP A 204 1.12 -13.83 -5.28
C ASP A 204 1.83 -14.37 -6.52
N VAL A 205 1.68 -13.72 -7.69
CA VAL A 205 2.45 -14.04 -8.89
C VAL A 205 3.95 -13.79 -8.70
N ILE A 206 4.32 -12.66 -8.11
CA ILE A 206 5.74 -12.29 -7.90
C ILE A 206 6.39 -13.18 -6.84
N PHE A 207 5.66 -13.56 -5.78
CA PHE A 207 6.17 -14.37 -4.68
C PHE A 207 6.08 -15.88 -4.90
N GLN A 208 5.65 -16.35 -6.08
CA GLN A 208 5.75 -17.77 -6.39
C GLN A 208 7.22 -18.23 -6.27
N PRO A 209 7.50 -19.36 -5.59
CA PRO A 209 8.87 -19.82 -5.38
C PRO A 209 9.66 -19.92 -6.69
N GLY A 210 10.77 -19.19 -6.77
CA GLY A 210 11.66 -19.18 -7.93
C GLY A 210 11.15 -18.44 -9.17
N ALA A 211 10.05 -17.70 -9.10
CA ALA A 211 9.49 -17.00 -10.25
C ALA A 211 10.25 -15.72 -10.63
N PHE A 212 10.83 -15.01 -9.65
CA PHE A 212 11.58 -13.77 -9.83
C PHE A 212 12.81 -13.74 -8.91
N THR A 213 13.98 -13.54 -9.50
CA THR A 213 15.29 -13.45 -8.83
C THR A 213 15.33 -12.33 -7.79
N ALA A 214 14.72 -11.18 -8.08
CA ALA A 214 14.65 -10.03 -7.17
C ALA A 214 14.06 -10.38 -5.78
N VAL A 215 13.22 -11.41 -5.68
CA VAL A 215 12.67 -11.90 -4.41
C VAL A 215 13.76 -12.62 -3.61
N ALA A 216 14.46 -13.57 -4.24
CA ALA A 216 15.53 -14.34 -3.60
C ALA A 216 16.73 -13.44 -3.23
N ASP A 217 17.04 -12.46 -4.08
CA ASP A 217 18.15 -11.52 -3.90
C ASP A 217 17.83 -10.38 -2.92
N GLY A 218 16.61 -10.35 -2.37
CA GLY A 218 16.16 -9.31 -1.43
C GLY A 218 15.99 -7.91 -2.02
N GLN A 219 16.06 -7.77 -3.35
CA GLN A 219 15.96 -6.50 -4.08
C GLN A 219 14.51 -6.02 -4.27
N ILE A 220 13.53 -6.89 -4.00
CA ILE A 220 12.11 -6.63 -4.27
C ILE A 220 11.52 -5.44 -3.48
N TRP A 221 12.20 -4.97 -2.42
CA TRP A 221 11.75 -3.87 -1.55
C TRP A 221 12.53 -2.56 -1.69
N LEU A 222 13.38 -2.45 -2.70
CA LEU A 222 14.17 -1.24 -2.94
C LEU A 222 13.33 -0.13 -3.60
N THR A 223 13.88 1.09 -3.63
CA THR A 223 13.30 2.15 -4.47
C THR A 223 13.34 1.71 -5.94
N PRO A 224 12.20 1.67 -6.63
CA PRO A 224 12.17 1.20 -8.01
C PRO A 224 13.02 2.03 -8.96
N ASN A 225 13.69 1.35 -9.87
CA ASN A 225 14.33 2.00 -11.00
C ASN A 225 13.27 2.69 -11.87
N GLU A 226 13.52 3.95 -12.26
CA GLU A 226 12.54 4.77 -12.99
C GLU A 226 12.17 4.18 -14.35
N THR A 227 13.13 3.58 -15.07
CA THR A 227 12.90 2.93 -16.37
C THR A 227 12.04 1.67 -16.22
N ALA A 228 12.35 0.82 -15.23
CA ALA A 228 11.53 -0.37 -14.97
C ALA A 228 10.11 0.01 -14.53
N LYS A 229 9.97 1.04 -13.69
CA LYS A 229 8.66 1.57 -13.29
C LYS A 229 7.87 2.10 -14.48
N LYS A 230 8.52 2.80 -15.42
CA LYS A 230 7.88 3.26 -16.66
C LYS A 230 7.42 2.09 -17.54
N ALA A 231 8.26 1.06 -17.67
CA ALA A 231 7.91 -0.15 -18.43
C ALA A 231 6.69 -0.89 -17.85
N VAL A 232 6.60 -0.96 -16.52
CA VAL A 232 5.41 -1.49 -15.82
C VAL A 232 4.17 -0.67 -16.14
N MET A 233 4.26 0.67 -16.07
CA MET A 233 3.13 1.53 -16.39
C MET A 233 2.66 1.37 -17.85
N ASP A 234 3.59 1.23 -18.79
CA ASP A 234 3.28 1.00 -20.20
C ASP A 234 2.57 -0.35 -20.42
N ALA A 235 3.00 -1.41 -19.72
CA ALA A 235 2.34 -2.70 -19.77
C ALA A 235 0.93 -2.66 -19.14
N ILE A 236 0.77 -1.99 -17.99
CA ILE A 236 -0.54 -1.80 -17.34
C ILE A 236 -1.49 -0.99 -18.25
N ASN A 237 -0.96 -0.07 -19.06
CA ASN A 237 -1.73 0.67 -20.07
C ASN A 237 -2.07 -0.15 -21.33
N GLY A 238 -1.71 -1.43 -21.37
CA GLY A 238 -2.10 -2.38 -22.40
C GLY A 238 -1.03 -2.70 -23.45
N TRP A 239 0.21 -2.21 -23.29
CA TRP A 239 1.28 -2.57 -24.22
C TRP A 239 1.89 -3.94 -23.85
N ASP A 240 1.60 -4.97 -24.64
CA ASP A 240 2.21 -6.30 -24.50
C ASP A 240 3.08 -6.68 -25.72
N PRO A 241 4.38 -6.36 -25.72
CA PRO A 241 5.32 -6.82 -26.75
C PRO A 241 5.60 -8.32 -26.74
N SER A 242 5.22 -9.05 -25.68
CA SER A 242 5.45 -10.49 -25.55
C SER A 242 4.41 -11.33 -26.30
N GLN A 243 3.32 -10.69 -26.75
CA GLN A 243 2.17 -11.31 -27.43
C GLN A 243 1.45 -12.38 -26.59
N GLY A 244 1.16 -12.07 -25.33
CA GLY A 244 0.45 -12.97 -24.42
C GLY A 244 1.34 -14.07 -23.85
N ALA A 245 2.64 -13.83 -23.69
CA ALA A 245 3.55 -14.81 -23.11
C ALA A 245 3.28 -14.98 -21.61
N LEU A 246 3.51 -16.20 -21.11
CA LEU A 246 3.41 -16.56 -19.69
C LEU A 246 4.75 -16.96 -19.09
N TYR A 247 5.73 -17.25 -19.96
CA TYR A 247 7.07 -17.65 -19.60
C TYR A 247 8.09 -16.93 -20.47
N TYR A 248 9.31 -16.83 -19.96
CA TYR A 248 10.47 -16.40 -20.73
C TYR A 248 11.73 -17.06 -20.18
N PHE A 249 12.78 -17.12 -20.99
CA PHE A 249 14.08 -17.62 -20.56
C PHE A 249 15.20 -17.04 -21.42
N ASN A 250 16.41 -17.01 -20.87
CA ASN A 250 17.62 -16.75 -21.63
C ASN A 250 18.15 -18.08 -22.20
N PRO A 251 18.19 -18.28 -23.54
CA PRO A 251 18.64 -19.52 -24.15
C PRO A 251 20.12 -19.83 -23.91
N GLU A 252 20.93 -18.85 -23.51
CA GLU A 252 22.34 -19.03 -23.20
C GLU A 252 22.57 -19.61 -21.80
N THR A 253 21.63 -19.42 -20.87
CA THR A 253 21.79 -19.80 -19.45
C THR A 253 20.73 -20.76 -18.94
N ALA A 254 19.66 -21.01 -19.71
CA ALA A 254 18.55 -21.86 -19.27
C ALA A 254 18.95 -23.33 -19.16
N THR A 255 18.81 -23.88 -17.95
CA THR A 255 19.10 -25.29 -17.64
C THR A 255 17.86 -26.18 -17.57
N SER A 256 16.66 -25.60 -17.48
CA SER A 256 15.41 -26.37 -17.40
C SER A 256 15.03 -26.96 -18.75
N ALA A 257 15.05 -28.29 -18.89
CA ALA A 257 14.60 -28.96 -20.13
C ALA A 257 13.13 -28.65 -20.46
N TRP A 258 12.29 -28.49 -19.42
CA TRP A 258 10.86 -28.19 -19.58
C TRP A 258 10.62 -26.86 -20.31
N ILE A 259 11.44 -25.82 -20.07
CA ILE A 259 11.20 -24.50 -20.68
C ILE A 259 11.37 -24.55 -22.20
N TRP A 260 12.25 -25.42 -22.71
CA TRP A 260 12.48 -25.62 -24.14
C TRP A 260 11.32 -26.32 -24.85
N THR A 261 10.44 -26.99 -24.11
CA THR A 261 9.22 -27.62 -24.65
C THR A 261 8.08 -26.63 -24.87
N ARG A 262 8.19 -25.41 -24.32
CA ARG A 262 7.13 -24.39 -24.43
C ARG A 262 7.10 -23.81 -25.84
N PRO A 263 5.90 -23.58 -26.43
CA PRO A 263 5.79 -22.90 -27.72
C PRO A 263 6.42 -21.51 -27.67
N GLN A 264 7.49 -21.32 -28.45
CA GLN A 264 8.25 -20.07 -28.53
C GLN A 264 7.50 -19.08 -29.43
N ILE A 265 7.32 -17.85 -28.94
CA ILE A 265 6.64 -16.77 -29.67
C ILE A 265 7.67 -15.93 -30.42
N GLN A 266 8.61 -15.34 -29.67
CA GLN A 266 9.62 -14.44 -30.20
C GLN A 266 10.78 -14.25 -29.24
N LYS A 267 11.89 -13.69 -29.74
CA LYS A 267 13.04 -13.25 -28.93
C LYS A 267 13.07 -11.72 -28.86
N ILE A 268 13.20 -11.17 -27.66
CA ILE A 268 13.43 -9.74 -27.41
C ILE A 268 14.66 -9.62 -26.53
N GLY A 269 15.70 -8.95 -27.02
CA GLY A 269 16.98 -8.89 -26.32
C GLY A 269 17.53 -10.31 -26.08
N LYS A 270 17.82 -10.64 -24.84
CA LYS A 270 18.33 -11.96 -24.43
C LYS A 270 17.22 -12.97 -24.15
N HIS A 271 15.96 -12.54 -24.02
CA HIS A 271 14.87 -13.44 -23.62
C HIS A 271 14.07 -13.97 -24.81
N ILE A 272 13.80 -15.28 -24.79
CA ILE A 272 12.76 -15.92 -25.61
C ILE A 272 11.48 -15.97 -24.77
N PHE A 273 10.37 -15.48 -25.33
CA PHE A 273 9.04 -15.45 -24.70
C PHE A 273 8.16 -16.59 -25.21
N CYS A 274 7.41 -17.25 -24.32
CA CYS A 274 6.69 -18.49 -24.60
C CYS A 274 5.30 -18.57 -23.94
N LYS A 275 4.44 -19.46 -24.46
CA LYS A 275 3.14 -19.82 -23.86
C LYS A 275 3.19 -21.09 -23.02
#